data_AF-A0A662CFJ3-F1
#
_entry.id   AF-A0A662CFJ3-F1
#
_cell.length_a   1.000
_cell.length_b   1.000
_cell.length_c   1.000
_cell.angle_alpha   90.00
_cell.angle_beta   90.00
_cell.angle_gamma   90.00
#
_symmetry.space_group_name_H-M   'P 1'
#
loop_
_entity.id
_entity.type
_entity.pdbx_description
1 polymer ?
#
loop_
_entity_poly.entity_id
_entity_poly.type
_entity_poly.pdbx_seq_one_letter_code
_entity_poly.pdbx_strand_id
1 'polypeptide(L)'
;MAKVFMSILGVNCYVPAHYRLNGEVSTLTPFVQEAYLSITSGNWASQDRLVFFLTGEARRKNWEDHGNFPQGLYSRLKKLSLAAEIVAVPFNEEHTEEDIMQNFLTIVEQLQEGDEVIFDITHSFRSLPMLNLVALNYARVLKGAEIKRIYYGAFEVLGHPSQVEEMPEEERVAPIFDLTPYVLLLDWTFAVEEFSRYGMAERLAELVQRRVGPVLRETRGRDIKASALRNFVNHLQGLTLNIYTCRCRDLMGTKIDEALPQGLSFDDFLPPFHPLLEMIEQKVSGFSGKDSWDKALAAVEWCLRHKLVQQGYTILEEAIISEVCHLLGFEDHYSRGDRAFVSSLLSVTAQKKPSNEWDGILGERKAEALELQRRGGEEFRALARVYGTLADLRNDINHCGCREYPRRARALAEELDRSYSDVVEAMRQLRVRLAASSDEG
;
A
#
# COMPACT_ATOMS: atom_id res chain seq x y z
N MET A 1 5.19 25.26 -0.36
CA MET A 1 4.16 24.56 0.43
C MET A 1 3.48 25.59 1.29
N ALA A 2 2.22 25.88 0.98
CA ALA A 2 1.38 26.77 1.76
C ALA A 2 0.37 25.94 2.55
N LYS A 3 -0.05 26.44 3.72
CA LYS A 3 -1.20 25.88 4.42
C LYS A 3 -2.48 26.48 3.86
N VAL A 4 -3.46 25.63 3.61
CA VAL A 4 -4.77 26.04 3.13
C VAL A 4 -5.83 25.55 4.11
N PHE A 5 -6.46 26.48 4.81
CA PHE A 5 -7.68 26.21 5.55
C PHE A 5 -8.86 26.32 4.58
N MET A 6 -9.78 25.36 4.62
CA MET A 6 -10.93 25.31 3.74
C MET A 6 -12.19 25.05 4.56
N SER A 7 -13.23 25.86 4.35
CA SER A 7 -14.52 25.69 5.02
C SER A 7 -15.67 26.11 4.11
N ILE A 8 -16.79 25.39 4.19
CA ILE A 8 -18.06 25.80 3.59
C ILE A 8 -18.85 26.53 4.66
N LEU A 9 -19.31 27.75 4.38
CA LEU A 9 -20.10 28.52 5.34
C LEU A 9 -21.59 28.25 5.14
N GLY A 10 -22.30 27.93 6.22
CA GLY A 10 -23.75 27.76 6.19
C GLY A 10 -24.51 29.08 6.29
N VAL A 11 -25.85 29.00 6.24
CA VAL A 11 -26.76 30.17 6.18
C VAL A 11 -27.54 30.42 7.47
N ASN A 12 -27.56 29.46 8.39
CA ASN A 12 -28.35 29.53 9.62
C ASN A 12 -27.81 30.60 10.58
N CYS A 13 -28.69 31.15 11.42
CA CYS A 13 -28.27 31.97 12.55
C CYS A 13 -27.79 31.04 13.66
N TYR A 14 -26.47 30.92 13.80
CA TYR A 14 -25.84 30.05 14.79
C TYR A 14 -25.97 30.59 16.21
N VAL A 15 -26.21 29.69 17.17
CA VAL A 15 -26.18 30.03 18.60
C VAL A 15 -24.72 30.05 19.05
N PRO A 16 -24.23 31.12 19.69
CA PRO A 16 -22.86 31.17 20.19
C PRO A 16 -22.55 30.07 21.20
N ALA A 17 -21.40 29.43 21.02
CA ALA A 17 -20.89 28.37 21.89
C ALA A 17 -19.36 28.47 22.04
N HIS A 18 -18.85 27.82 23.06
CA HIS A 18 -17.44 27.50 23.20
C HIS A 18 -17.14 26.20 22.46
N TYR A 19 -16.01 26.14 21.78
CA TYR A 19 -15.56 24.92 21.13
C TYR A 19 -14.28 24.41 21.77
N ARG A 20 -14.17 23.08 21.91
CA ARG A 20 -13.05 22.42 22.56
C ARG A 20 -12.28 21.52 21.61
N LEU A 21 -10.97 21.71 21.53
CA LEU A 21 -10.07 20.91 20.71
C LEU A 21 -8.79 20.60 21.51
N ASN A 22 -8.45 19.33 21.69
CA ASN A 22 -7.23 18.89 22.39
C ASN A 22 -7.03 19.51 23.80
N GLY A 23 -8.12 19.75 24.53
CA GLY A 23 -8.09 20.35 25.87
C GLY A 23 -8.16 21.87 25.90
N GLU A 24 -7.90 22.54 24.78
CA GLU A 24 -8.08 23.99 24.63
C GLU A 24 -9.53 24.33 24.34
N VAL A 25 -9.99 25.48 24.84
CA VAL A 25 -11.39 25.96 24.69
C VAL A 25 -11.37 27.37 24.11
N SER A 26 -12.16 27.60 23.06
CA SER A 26 -12.28 28.92 22.43
C SER A 26 -13.03 29.91 23.31
N THR A 27 -12.93 31.19 22.96
CA THR A 27 -13.94 32.18 23.39
C THR A 27 -15.31 31.84 22.83
N LEU A 28 -16.36 32.40 23.42
CA LEU A 28 -17.72 32.26 22.93
C LEU A 28 -17.83 32.83 21.51
N THR A 29 -18.24 32.01 20.54
CA THR A 29 -18.41 32.43 19.15
C THR A 29 -19.53 31.67 18.46
N PRO A 30 -20.27 32.29 17.54
CA PRO A 30 -21.20 31.58 16.66
C PRO A 30 -20.50 30.75 15.57
N PHE A 31 -19.20 30.93 15.34
CA PHE A 31 -18.47 30.31 14.22
C PHE A 31 -17.40 29.34 14.71
N VAL A 32 -17.57 28.05 14.41
CA VAL A 32 -16.53 27.03 14.65
C VAL A 32 -15.22 27.37 13.93
N GLN A 33 -15.27 28.06 12.79
CA GLN A 33 -14.09 28.47 12.03
C GLN A 33 -13.25 29.48 12.81
N GLU A 34 -13.90 30.47 13.44
CA GLU A 34 -13.24 31.42 14.34
C GLU A 34 -12.66 30.68 15.55
N ALA A 35 -13.42 29.78 16.15
CA ALA A 35 -12.97 28.99 17.30
C ALA A 35 -11.73 28.15 16.96
N TYR A 36 -11.80 27.34 15.90
CA TYR A 36 -10.67 26.49 15.48
C TYR A 36 -9.42 27.32 15.18
N LEU A 37 -9.56 28.42 14.43
CA LEU A 37 -8.43 29.27 14.08
C LEU A 37 -7.85 30.00 15.30
N SER A 38 -8.69 30.38 16.27
CA SER A 38 -8.25 30.97 17.54
C SER A 38 -7.50 29.98 18.45
N ILE A 39 -7.98 28.72 18.52
CA ILE A 39 -7.34 27.68 19.33
C ILE A 39 -6.02 27.27 18.70
N THR A 40 -6.03 27.07 17.38
CA THR A 40 -4.87 26.51 16.69
C THR A 40 -3.82 27.54 16.35
N SER A 41 -4.15 28.85 16.35
CA SER A 41 -3.30 30.05 16.21
C SER A 41 -1.83 29.79 15.88
N GLY A 42 -1.60 29.04 14.81
CA GLY A 42 -0.28 28.54 14.45
C GLY A 42 0.48 29.60 13.68
N ASN A 43 1.74 29.31 13.33
CA ASN A 43 2.57 30.13 12.45
C ASN A 43 1.98 30.19 11.03
N TRP A 44 0.83 30.84 10.85
CA TRP A 44 0.27 31.20 9.55
C TRP A 44 1.19 32.24 8.90
N ALA A 45 1.63 31.96 7.68
CA ALA A 45 2.49 32.83 6.88
C ALA A 45 1.67 33.57 5.82
N SER A 46 2.25 34.60 5.22
CA SER A 46 1.60 35.40 4.16
C SER A 46 1.29 34.61 2.88
N GLN A 47 1.94 33.46 2.68
CA GLN A 47 1.66 32.54 1.57
C GLN A 47 0.47 31.60 1.85
N ASP A 48 0.05 31.49 3.11
CA ASP A 48 -1.04 30.61 3.52
C ASP A 48 -2.39 31.25 3.23
N ARG A 49 -3.44 30.42 3.07
CA ARG A 49 -4.76 30.88 2.66
C ARG A 49 -5.86 30.30 3.54
N LEU A 50 -6.83 31.14 3.90
CA LEU A 50 -8.07 30.78 4.57
C LEU A 50 -9.21 30.92 3.56
N VAL A 51 -9.57 29.80 2.93
CA VAL A 51 -10.51 29.73 1.82
C VAL A 51 -11.90 29.36 2.34
N PHE A 52 -12.88 30.22 2.08
CA PHE A 52 -14.27 30.02 2.48
C PHE A 52 -15.15 29.92 1.25
N PHE A 53 -15.86 28.79 1.11
CA PHE A 53 -16.84 28.57 0.06
C PHE A 53 -18.18 29.11 0.50
N LEU A 54 -18.65 30.14 -0.20
CA LEU A 54 -19.81 30.91 0.18
C LEU A 54 -20.83 30.89 -0.94
N THR A 55 -22.04 30.51 -0.59
CA THR A 55 -23.19 30.82 -1.42
C THR A 55 -23.54 32.31 -1.32
N GLY A 56 -24.41 32.80 -2.21
CA GLY A 56 -24.87 34.18 -2.17
C GLY A 56 -25.57 34.49 -0.84
N GLU A 57 -26.38 33.57 -0.33
CA GLU A 57 -27.06 33.71 0.95
C GLU A 57 -26.08 33.65 2.14
N ALA A 58 -25.14 32.70 2.15
CA ALA A 58 -24.14 32.57 3.22
C ALA A 58 -23.25 33.82 3.33
N ARG A 59 -22.90 34.41 2.18
CA ARG A 59 -22.14 35.67 2.14
C ARG A 59 -22.87 36.80 2.87
N ARG A 60 -24.14 37.05 2.52
CA ARG A 60 -24.89 38.15 3.14
C ARG A 60 -25.24 37.90 4.60
N LYS A 61 -25.56 36.66 4.96
CA LYS A 61 -26.07 36.33 6.30
C LYS A 61 -24.95 36.16 7.33
N ASN A 62 -23.86 35.48 6.96
CA ASN A 62 -22.90 34.99 7.94
C ASN A 62 -21.46 35.45 7.68
N TRP A 63 -21.10 35.82 6.44
CA TRP A 63 -19.76 36.32 6.13
C TRP A 63 -19.60 37.82 6.39
N GLU A 64 -20.54 38.62 5.89
CA GLU A 64 -20.58 40.07 6.02
C GLU A 64 -21.19 40.52 7.35
N ASP A 65 -20.83 41.72 7.79
CA ASP A 65 -21.39 42.33 9.00
C ASP A 65 -22.86 42.72 8.78
N HIS A 66 -23.64 42.79 9.87
CA HIS A 66 -25.06 43.17 9.88
C HIS A 66 -26.01 42.24 9.11
N GLY A 67 -25.59 41.00 8.87
CA GLY A 67 -26.47 39.90 8.47
C GLY A 67 -27.21 39.30 9.68
N ASN A 68 -27.01 38.01 9.94
CA ASN A 68 -27.45 37.34 11.16
C ASN A 68 -26.74 37.87 12.42
N PHE A 69 -25.54 38.46 12.25
CA PHE A 69 -24.70 38.91 13.35
C PHE A 69 -24.22 40.35 13.16
N PRO A 70 -24.01 41.12 14.24
CA PRO A 70 -23.40 42.46 14.14
C PRO A 70 -22.01 42.43 13.50
N GLN A 71 -21.25 41.36 13.72
CA GLN A 71 -19.98 41.08 13.06
C GLN A 71 -20.05 39.69 12.44
N GLY A 72 -19.93 39.65 11.12
CA GLY A 72 -19.83 38.42 10.34
C GLY A 72 -18.46 37.76 10.50
N LEU A 73 -18.32 36.58 9.92
CA LEU A 73 -17.10 35.79 10.03
C LEU A 73 -15.87 36.54 9.51
N TYR A 74 -15.98 37.31 8.42
CA TYR A 74 -14.84 38.03 7.85
C TYR A 74 -14.19 39.00 8.85
N SER A 75 -14.99 39.88 9.45
CA SER A 75 -14.53 40.88 10.42
C SER A 75 -13.97 40.22 11.68
N ARG A 76 -14.53 39.09 12.11
CA ARG A 76 -14.03 38.29 13.23
C ARG A 76 -12.65 37.70 12.94
N LEU A 77 -12.48 37.07 11.77
CA LEU A 77 -11.19 36.52 11.36
C LEU A 77 -10.12 37.60 11.19
N LYS A 78 -10.47 38.79 10.69
CA LYS A 78 -9.53 39.92 10.61
C LYS A 78 -8.99 40.34 11.99
N LYS A 79 -9.78 40.23 13.06
CA LYS A 79 -9.34 40.55 14.42
C LYS A 79 -8.33 39.55 14.98
N LEU A 80 -8.37 38.29 14.53
CA LEU A 80 -7.37 37.29 14.91
C LEU A 80 -5.95 37.66 14.41
N SER A 81 -5.83 38.62 13.49
CA SER A 81 -4.55 39.15 13.00
C SER A 81 -3.60 38.06 12.47
N LEU A 82 -4.17 37.03 11.84
CA LEU A 82 -3.41 35.96 11.19
C LEU A 82 -2.75 36.51 9.91
N ALA A 83 -1.52 36.08 9.60
CA ALA A 83 -0.83 36.54 8.39
C ALA A 83 -1.39 35.95 7.10
N ALA A 84 -2.16 34.86 7.18
CA ALA A 84 -2.77 34.19 6.03
C ALA A 84 -3.76 35.08 5.28
N GLU A 85 -3.83 34.91 3.97
CA GLU A 85 -4.81 35.59 3.13
C GLU A 85 -6.21 35.01 3.37
N ILE A 86 -7.21 35.87 3.59
CA ILE A 86 -8.61 35.45 3.73
C ILE A 86 -9.28 35.54 2.35
N VAL A 87 -9.71 34.41 1.81
CA VAL A 87 -10.27 34.28 0.46
C VAL A 87 -11.71 33.80 0.54
N ALA A 88 -12.62 34.51 -0.12
CA ALA A 88 -14.03 34.15 -0.22
C ALA A 88 -14.36 33.69 -1.65
N VAL A 89 -14.71 32.42 -1.82
CA VAL A 89 -14.93 31.77 -3.11
C VAL A 89 -16.43 31.52 -3.32
N PRO A 90 -17.03 31.93 -4.46
CA PRO A 90 -18.42 31.61 -4.77
C PRO A 90 -18.67 30.09 -4.80
N PHE A 91 -19.82 29.66 -4.30
CA PHE A 91 -20.25 28.27 -4.27
C PHE A 91 -21.71 28.16 -4.70
N ASN A 92 -22.05 27.14 -5.50
CA ASN A 92 -23.39 27.02 -6.06
C ASN A 92 -24.39 26.50 -5.01
N GLU A 93 -25.56 27.13 -4.95
CA GLU A 93 -26.69 26.74 -4.07
C GLU A 93 -27.54 25.63 -4.69
N GLU A 94 -27.59 25.58 -6.02
CA GLU A 94 -28.45 24.69 -6.78
C GLU A 94 -27.97 23.23 -6.68
N HIS A 95 -28.92 22.31 -6.72
CA HIS A 95 -28.69 20.88 -6.47
C HIS A 95 -28.84 20.06 -7.75
N THR A 96 -28.37 20.59 -8.88
CA THR A 96 -28.21 19.80 -10.11
C THR A 96 -26.92 18.98 -10.05
N GLU A 97 -26.80 17.96 -10.91
CA GLU A 97 -25.56 17.20 -11.02
C GLU A 97 -24.40 18.07 -11.54
N GLU A 98 -24.71 19.01 -12.44
CA GLU A 98 -23.78 20.00 -12.95
C GLU A 98 -23.24 20.91 -11.84
N ASP A 99 -24.09 21.38 -10.93
CA ASP A 99 -23.67 22.21 -9.79
C ASP A 99 -22.76 21.47 -8.83
N ILE A 100 -23.07 20.20 -8.54
CA ILE A 100 -22.24 19.34 -7.71
C ILE A 100 -20.85 19.18 -8.35
N MET A 101 -20.79 18.96 -9.67
CA MET A 101 -19.52 18.85 -10.39
C MET A 101 -18.76 20.18 -10.40
N GLN A 102 -19.43 21.30 -10.62
CA GLN A 102 -18.78 22.61 -10.58
C GLN A 102 -18.23 22.93 -9.18
N ASN A 103 -18.98 22.60 -8.12
CA ASN A 103 -18.53 22.74 -6.74
C ASN A 103 -17.29 21.87 -6.45
N PHE A 104 -17.23 20.65 -6.98
CA PHE A 104 -16.03 19.80 -6.93
C PHE A 104 -14.83 20.49 -7.58
N LEU A 105 -14.99 21.01 -8.81
CA LEU A 105 -13.91 21.71 -9.52
C LEU A 105 -13.43 22.94 -8.76
N THR A 106 -14.37 23.73 -8.24
CA THR A 106 -14.09 24.92 -7.44
C THR A 106 -13.24 24.58 -6.21
N ILE A 107 -13.55 23.49 -5.49
CA ILE A 107 -12.73 23.05 -4.34
C ILE A 107 -11.30 22.69 -4.78
N VAL A 108 -11.18 21.88 -5.84
CA VAL A 108 -9.88 21.42 -6.33
C VAL A 108 -9.03 22.58 -6.85
N GLU A 109 -9.61 23.54 -7.57
CA GLU A 109 -8.92 24.71 -8.13
C GLU A 109 -8.29 25.61 -7.05
N GLN A 110 -8.87 25.64 -5.85
CA GLN A 110 -8.32 26.40 -4.73
C GLN A 110 -7.06 25.78 -4.12
N LEU A 111 -6.71 24.53 -4.46
CA LEU A 111 -5.50 23.87 -4.00
C LEU A 111 -4.36 24.02 -5.01
N GLN A 112 -3.14 24.24 -4.54
CA GLN A 112 -1.92 24.26 -5.35
C GLN A 112 -1.08 23.01 -5.11
N GLU A 113 -0.01 22.86 -5.88
CA GLU A 113 0.89 21.72 -5.78
C GLU A 113 1.62 21.68 -4.42
N GLY A 114 1.51 20.55 -3.72
CA GLY A 114 2.11 20.35 -2.41
C GLY A 114 1.51 21.19 -1.27
N ASP A 115 0.30 21.71 -1.43
CA ASP A 115 -0.41 22.42 -0.35
C ASP A 115 -0.73 21.50 0.83
N GLU A 116 -0.64 22.04 2.04
CA GLU A 116 -1.03 21.38 3.29
C GLU A 116 -2.46 21.78 3.65
N VAL A 117 -3.40 20.84 3.62
CA VAL A 117 -4.84 21.13 3.71
C VAL A 117 -5.38 20.86 5.10
N ILE A 118 -6.11 21.85 5.64
CA ILE A 118 -6.94 21.75 6.85
C ILE A 118 -8.38 21.99 6.40
N PHE A 119 -9.25 21.00 6.57
CA PHE A 119 -10.60 21.07 6.05
C PHE A 119 -11.66 21.00 7.15
N ASP A 120 -12.58 21.96 7.14
CA ASP A 120 -13.74 22.04 8.02
C ASP A 120 -14.98 21.46 7.31
N ILE A 121 -15.53 20.37 7.82
CA ILE A 121 -16.76 19.78 7.27
C ILE A 121 -18.02 20.19 8.03
N THR A 122 -17.93 21.06 9.04
CA THR A 122 -19.02 21.34 10.00
C THR A 122 -20.34 21.75 9.36
N HIS A 123 -20.31 22.63 8.36
CA HIS A 123 -21.53 23.06 7.66
C HIS A 123 -21.71 22.39 6.29
N SER A 124 -21.08 21.24 6.07
CA SER A 124 -21.31 20.43 4.88
C SER A 124 -22.58 19.59 5.05
N PHE A 125 -23.65 19.94 4.33
CA PHE A 125 -24.94 19.24 4.42
C PHE A 125 -25.11 18.19 3.31
N ARG A 126 -25.86 17.11 3.59
CA ARG A 126 -26.21 16.04 2.64
C ARG A 126 -25.00 15.45 1.90
N SER A 127 -24.86 15.70 0.60
CA SER A 127 -23.84 15.13 -0.28
C SER A 127 -22.49 15.87 -0.19
N LEU A 128 -22.44 17.06 0.40
CA LEU A 128 -21.22 17.87 0.46
C LEU A 128 -20.05 17.20 1.22
N PRO A 129 -20.24 16.53 2.38
CA PRO A 129 -19.16 15.81 3.03
C PRO A 129 -18.50 14.76 2.11
N MET A 130 -19.31 14.03 1.34
CA MET A 130 -18.82 13.06 0.36
C MET A 130 -18.08 13.75 -0.79
N LEU A 131 -18.65 14.84 -1.34
CA LEU A 131 -18.01 15.66 -2.38
C LEU A 131 -16.64 16.16 -1.94
N ASN A 132 -16.54 16.70 -0.72
CA ASN A 132 -15.32 17.25 -0.14
C ASN A 132 -14.25 16.17 -0.01
N LEU A 133 -14.60 14.99 0.52
CA LEU A 133 -13.65 13.88 0.65
C LEU A 133 -13.12 13.42 -0.72
N VAL A 134 -13.99 13.35 -1.73
CA VAL A 134 -13.61 13.00 -3.10
C VAL A 134 -12.72 14.07 -3.73
N ALA A 135 -13.05 15.36 -3.57
CA ALA A 135 -12.25 16.49 -4.06
C ALA A 135 -10.86 16.54 -3.41
N LEU A 136 -10.79 16.34 -2.10
CA LEU A 136 -9.52 16.28 -1.36
C LEU A 136 -8.66 15.10 -1.81
N ASN A 137 -9.25 13.92 -1.98
CA ASN A 137 -8.53 12.75 -2.48
C ASN A 137 -8.05 12.96 -3.93
N TYR A 138 -8.87 13.59 -4.77
CA TYR A 138 -8.49 13.94 -6.13
C TYR A 138 -7.31 14.93 -6.16
N ALA A 139 -7.36 15.99 -5.34
CA ALA A 139 -6.27 16.96 -5.22
C ALA A 139 -5.00 16.34 -4.66
N ARG A 140 -5.10 15.38 -3.74
CA ARG A 140 -3.96 14.61 -3.24
C ARG A 140 -3.23 13.86 -4.35
N VAL A 141 -3.97 13.25 -5.27
CA VAL A 141 -3.39 12.51 -6.41
C VAL A 141 -2.88 13.47 -7.49
N LEU A 142 -3.68 14.46 -7.88
CA LEU A 142 -3.36 15.36 -8.99
C LEU A 142 -2.28 16.40 -8.63
N LYS A 143 -2.32 16.93 -7.41
CA LYS A 143 -1.50 18.07 -6.98
C LYS A 143 -0.52 17.71 -5.86
N GLY A 144 -0.47 16.45 -5.43
CA GLY A 144 0.37 16.05 -4.29
C GLY A 144 -0.01 16.77 -2.99
N ALA A 145 -1.26 17.26 -2.86
CA ALA A 145 -1.72 17.96 -1.68
C ALA A 145 -1.73 17.03 -0.46
N GLU A 146 -1.26 17.52 0.69
CA GLU A 146 -1.22 16.75 1.94
C GLU A 146 -2.37 17.16 2.85
N ILE A 147 -3.30 16.24 3.09
CA ILE A 147 -4.40 16.48 4.04
C ILE A 147 -3.84 16.35 5.46
N LYS A 148 -3.60 17.49 6.12
CA LYS A 148 -3.11 17.53 7.49
C LYS A 148 -4.22 17.27 8.48
N ARG A 149 -5.39 17.88 8.26
CA ARG A 149 -6.54 17.76 9.16
C ARG A 149 -7.87 17.79 8.43
N ILE A 150 -8.81 16.99 8.90
CA ILE A 150 -10.25 17.14 8.64
C ILE A 150 -10.93 17.25 9.99
N TYR A 151 -11.74 18.28 10.22
CA TYR A 151 -12.42 18.44 11.50
C TYR A 151 -13.90 18.77 11.35
N TYR A 152 -14.63 18.52 12.43
CA TYR A 152 -16.07 18.72 12.55
C TYR A 152 -16.41 19.30 13.93
N GLY A 153 -17.01 20.48 13.97
CA GLY A 153 -17.55 21.08 15.19
C GLY A 153 -18.91 20.50 15.52
N ALA A 154 -18.96 19.61 16.51
CA ALA A 154 -20.17 18.88 16.87
C ALA A 154 -21.06 19.70 17.80
N PHE A 155 -21.62 20.81 17.30
CA PHE A 155 -22.52 21.67 18.08
C PHE A 155 -23.77 20.93 18.56
N GLU A 156 -24.29 20.02 17.76
CA GLU A 156 -25.49 19.22 18.02
C GLU A 156 -25.43 18.38 19.30
N VAL A 157 -24.24 18.12 19.86
CA VAL A 157 -24.13 17.42 21.15
C VAL A 157 -24.71 18.25 22.30
N LEU A 158 -24.84 19.56 22.11
CA LEU A 158 -25.48 20.48 23.06
C LEU A 158 -27.01 20.44 22.98
N GLY A 159 -27.59 19.74 22.00
CA GLY A 159 -29.04 19.65 21.79
C GLY A 159 -29.57 20.59 20.70
N HIS A 160 -30.88 20.79 20.69
CA HIS A 160 -31.53 21.65 19.70
C HIS A 160 -31.16 23.13 19.95
N PRO A 161 -30.93 23.97 18.91
CA PRO A 161 -30.50 25.36 19.11
C PRO A 161 -31.34 26.16 20.11
N SER A 162 -32.66 26.01 20.11
CA SER A 162 -33.55 26.69 21.06
C SER A 162 -33.31 26.30 22.52
N GLN A 163 -32.88 25.06 22.78
CA GLN A 163 -32.51 24.61 24.12
C GLN A 163 -31.15 25.20 24.52
N VAL A 164 -30.21 25.28 23.57
CA VAL A 164 -28.89 25.87 23.79
C VAL A 164 -28.97 27.34 24.16
N GLU A 165 -29.90 28.09 23.56
CA GLU A 165 -30.15 29.50 23.90
C GLU A 165 -30.58 29.71 25.36
N GLU A 166 -31.26 28.72 25.96
CA GLU A 166 -31.68 28.75 27.36
C GLU A 166 -30.56 28.30 28.32
N MET A 167 -29.52 27.62 27.83
CA MET A 167 -28.38 27.17 28.66
C MET A 167 -27.46 28.35 29.04
N PRO A 168 -26.87 28.37 30.25
CA PRO A 168 -25.81 29.32 30.60
C PRO A 168 -24.65 29.27 29.59
N GLU A 169 -24.09 30.42 29.21
CA GLU A 169 -23.05 30.50 28.18
C GLU A 169 -21.82 29.65 28.53
N GLU A 170 -21.47 29.56 29.82
CA GLU A 170 -20.35 28.79 30.34
C GLU A 170 -20.50 27.28 30.14
N GLU A 171 -21.73 26.80 29.98
CA GLU A 171 -22.05 25.37 29.78
C GLU A 171 -22.12 24.98 28.30
N ARG A 172 -22.12 25.95 27.37
CA ARG A 172 -22.24 25.72 25.92
C ARG A 172 -20.92 25.26 25.30
N VAL A 173 -20.35 24.15 25.75
CA VAL A 173 -19.03 23.65 25.31
C VAL A 173 -19.15 22.47 24.33
N ALA A 174 -19.17 22.76 23.04
CA ALA A 174 -19.17 21.76 21.97
C ALA A 174 -17.76 21.24 21.66
N PRO A 175 -17.57 19.94 21.38
CA PRO A 175 -16.27 19.42 20.94
C PRO A 175 -16.04 19.68 19.45
N ILE A 176 -14.77 19.84 19.07
CA ILE A 176 -14.30 19.72 17.70
C ILE A 176 -13.69 18.33 17.55
N PHE A 177 -14.30 17.49 16.72
CA PHE A 177 -13.77 16.16 16.39
C PHE A 177 -12.76 16.23 15.25
N ASP A 178 -11.66 15.52 15.40
CA ASP A 178 -10.67 15.29 14.35
C ASP A 178 -11.01 14.00 13.59
N LEU A 179 -11.33 14.16 12.31
CA LEU A 179 -11.73 13.09 11.38
C LEU A 179 -10.59 12.67 10.44
N THR A 180 -9.38 13.20 10.64
CA THR A 180 -8.16 12.77 9.95
C THR A 180 -7.92 11.25 10.00
N PRO A 181 -8.30 10.51 11.06
CA PRO A 181 -8.20 9.04 11.05
C PRO A 181 -8.86 8.36 9.84
N TYR A 182 -9.91 8.94 9.25
CA TYR A 182 -10.53 8.39 8.04
C TYR A 182 -9.64 8.50 6.80
N VAL A 183 -8.87 9.59 6.67
CA VAL A 183 -7.85 9.74 5.61
C VAL A 183 -6.77 8.69 5.78
N LEU A 184 -6.35 8.44 7.02
CA LEU A 184 -5.37 7.42 7.33
C LEU A 184 -5.89 6.01 7.00
N LEU A 185 -7.15 5.71 7.31
CA LEU A 185 -7.76 4.43 6.93
C LEU A 185 -7.77 4.24 5.42
N LEU A 186 -8.15 5.26 4.65
CA LEU A 186 -8.10 5.23 3.18
C LEU A 186 -6.69 4.97 2.65
N ASP A 187 -5.67 5.60 3.24
CA ASP A 187 -4.27 5.36 2.87
C ASP A 187 -3.87 3.90 3.02
N TRP A 188 -4.21 3.30 4.15
CA TRP A 188 -3.94 1.88 4.41
C TRP A 188 -4.74 0.98 3.49
N THR A 189 -6.02 1.27 3.25
CA THR A 189 -6.83 0.51 2.28
C THR A 189 -6.19 0.49 0.91
N PHE A 190 -5.74 1.64 0.39
CA PHE A 190 -5.07 1.70 -0.91
C PHE A 190 -3.71 0.99 -0.93
N ALA A 191 -2.91 1.14 0.13
CA ALA A 191 -1.62 0.44 0.22
C ALA A 191 -1.79 -1.08 0.25
N VAL A 192 -2.82 -1.55 0.95
CA VAL A 192 -3.16 -2.96 1.03
C VAL A 192 -3.79 -3.48 -0.27
N GLU A 193 -4.61 -2.67 -0.96
CA GLU A 193 -5.11 -3.00 -2.30
C GLU A 193 -3.96 -3.16 -3.30
N GLU A 194 -3.00 -2.22 -3.29
CA GLU A 194 -1.82 -2.24 -4.16
C GLU A 194 -0.97 -3.49 -3.91
N PHE A 195 -0.70 -3.80 -2.64
CA PHE A 195 -0.06 -5.05 -2.25
C PHE A 195 -0.86 -6.28 -2.68
N SER A 196 -2.18 -6.27 -2.44
CA SER A 196 -3.07 -7.38 -2.74
C SER A 196 -3.12 -7.70 -4.24
N ARG A 197 -3.05 -6.66 -5.09
CA ARG A 197 -3.20 -6.78 -6.53
C ARG A 197 -1.86 -6.96 -7.25
N TYR A 198 -0.86 -6.18 -6.89
CA TYR A 198 0.43 -6.11 -7.60
C TYR A 198 1.59 -6.77 -6.83
N GLY A 199 1.36 -7.19 -5.59
CA GLY A 199 2.39 -7.81 -4.77
C GLY A 199 3.52 -6.86 -4.40
N MET A 200 3.24 -5.56 -4.30
CA MET A 200 4.18 -4.48 -3.96
C MET A 200 3.91 -3.97 -2.55
N ALA A 201 4.94 -3.82 -1.73
CA ALA A 201 4.82 -3.42 -0.32
C ALA A 201 5.43 -2.04 -0.01
N GLU A 202 5.90 -1.33 -1.04
CA GLU A 202 6.55 -0.03 -0.95
C GLU A 202 5.65 1.01 -0.28
N ARG A 203 4.38 1.10 -0.70
CA ARG A 203 3.42 2.03 -0.10
C ARG A 203 3.12 1.71 1.36
N LEU A 204 3.09 0.43 1.74
CA LEU A 204 2.95 0.03 3.15
C LEU A 204 4.16 0.49 3.96
N ALA A 205 5.38 0.29 3.44
CA ALA A 205 6.62 0.72 4.07
C ALA A 205 6.67 2.23 4.26
N GLU A 206 6.23 3.00 3.26
CA GLU A 206 6.12 4.46 3.36
C GLU A 206 5.12 4.90 4.44
N LEU A 207 3.95 4.28 4.52
CA LEU A 207 2.94 4.62 5.54
C LEU A 207 3.44 4.34 6.95
N VAL A 208 4.05 3.17 7.16
CA VAL A 208 4.71 2.85 8.44
C VAL A 208 5.79 3.87 8.76
N GLN A 209 6.66 4.21 7.82
CA GLN A 209 7.74 5.16 8.07
C GLN A 209 7.22 6.54 8.46
N ARG A 210 6.15 7.01 7.80
CA ARG A 210 5.53 8.33 8.07
C ARG A 210 4.78 8.37 9.39
N ARG A 211 4.10 7.29 9.79
CA ARG A 211 3.18 7.28 10.94
C ARG A 211 3.77 6.63 12.19
N VAL A 212 4.49 5.53 12.02
CA VAL A 212 5.11 4.76 13.11
C VAL A 212 6.52 5.28 13.41
N GLY A 213 7.21 5.81 12.40
CA GLY A 213 8.55 6.40 12.55
C GLY A 213 8.65 7.46 13.66
N PRO A 214 7.74 8.46 13.74
CA PRO A 214 7.71 9.44 14.83
C PRO A 214 7.56 8.82 16.22
N VAL A 215 6.61 7.89 16.39
CA VAL A 215 6.37 7.17 17.66
C VAL A 215 7.65 6.44 18.12
N LEU A 216 8.35 5.78 17.20
CA LEU A 216 9.60 5.08 17.53
C LEU A 216 10.74 6.03 17.87
N ARG A 217 10.80 7.22 17.26
CA ARG A 217 11.80 8.24 17.62
C ARG A 217 11.55 8.78 19.03
N GLU A 218 10.29 9.09 19.35
CA GLU A 218 9.88 9.59 20.67
C GLU A 218 10.10 8.55 21.77
N THR A 219 9.69 7.31 21.53
CA THR A 219 9.84 6.20 22.49
C THR A 219 11.24 5.58 22.50
N ARG A 220 12.16 6.07 21.66
CA ARG A 220 13.50 5.49 21.44
C ARG A 220 13.46 3.98 21.14
N GLY A 221 12.48 3.57 20.35
CA GLY A 221 12.29 2.19 19.92
C GLY A 221 11.69 1.25 20.97
N ARG A 222 11.20 1.77 22.10
CA ARG A 222 10.61 0.94 23.17
C ARG A 222 9.15 0.59 22.93
N ASP A 223 8.47 1.25 22.00
CA ASP A 223 7.12 0.87 21.60
C ASP A 223 7.15 -0.46 20.83
N ILE A 224 6.70 -1.52 21.50
CA ILE A 224 6.73 -2.90 21.00
C ILE A 224 5.84 -3.04 19.76
N LYS A 225 4.64 -2.44 19.78
CA LYS A 225 3.67 -2.55 18.68
C LYS A 225 4.23 -1.84 17.44
N ALA A 226 4.67 -0.60 17.59
CA ALA A 226 5.29 0.18 16.53
C ALA A 226 6.53 -0.53 15.93
N SER A 227 7.37 -1.11 16.78
CA SER A 227 8.58 -1.82 16.35
C SER A 227 8.22 -3.09 15.57
N ALA A 228 7.26 -3.87 16.07
CA ALA A 228 6.77 -5.08 15.43
C ALA A 228 6.15 -4.79 14.05
N LEU A 229 5.25 -3.81 13.95
CA LEU A 229 4.63 -3.43 12.68
C LEU A 229 5.68 -2.97 11.65
N ARG A 230 6.65 -2.16 12.08
CA ARG A 230 7.75 -1.74 11.20
C ARG A 230 8.60 -2.91 10.72
N ASN A 231 8.95 -3.83 11.62
CA ASN A 231 9.73 -4.99 11.27
C ASN A 231 8.97 -5.89 10.28
N PHE A 232 7.69 -6.16 10.53
CA PHE A 232 6.85 -6.95 9.64
C PHE A 232 6.78 -6.36 8.22
N VAL A 233 6.47 -5.06 8.10
CA VAL A 233 6.38 -4.39 6.79
C VAL A 233 7.74 -4.31 6.09
N ASN A 234 8.86 -4.17 6.81
CA ASN A 234 10.19 -4.24 6.21
C ASN A 234 10.51 -5.64 5.66
N HIS A 235 10.11 -6.71 6.36
CA HIS A 235 10.25 -8.08 5.84
C HIS A 235 9.36 -8.30 4.61
N LEU A 236 8.16 -7.72 4.62
CA LEU A 236 7.25 -7.75 3.48
C LEU A 236 7.86 -7.05 2.24
N GLN A 237 8.44 -5.87 2.45
CA GLN A 237 9.15 -5.14 1.41
C GLN A 237 10.37 -5.93 0.90
N GLY A 238 11.15 -6.53 1.79
CA GLY A 238 12.28 -7.40 1.41
C GLY A 238 11.83 -8.61 0.59
N LEU A 239 10.78 -9.31 1.03
CA LEU A 239 10.21 -10.46 0.33
C LEU A 239 9.77 -10.07 -1.09
N THR A 240 8.94 -9.04 -1.22
CA THR A 240 8.41 -8.59 -2.50
C THR A 240 9.53 -8.14 -3.43
N LEU A 241 10.49 -7.33 -2.95
CA LEU A 241 11.64 -6.90 -3.74
C LEU A 241 12.51 -8.08 -4.21
N ASN A 242 12.71 -9.08 -3.36
CA ASN A 242 13.45 -10.29 -3.72
C ASN A 242 12.74 -11.09 -4.82
N ILE A 243 11.40 -11.13 -4.84
CA ILE A 243 10.63 -11.75 -5.94
C ILE A 243 10.80 -10.93 -7.22
N TYR A 244 10.58 -9.62 -7.15
CA TYR A 244 10.69 -8.69 -8.29
C TYR A 244 12.06 -8.76 -8.98
N THR A 245 13.11 -8.95 -8.18
CA THR A 245 14.50 -8.98 -8.64
C THR A 245 15.09 -10.40 -8.75
N CYS A 246 14.29 -11.44 -8.56
CA CYS A 246 14.68 -12.86 -8.64
C CYS A 246 15.86 -13.25 -7.73
N ARG A 247 15.87 -12.80 -6.47
CA ARG A 247 16.90 -13.13 -5.47
C ARG A 247 16.53 -14.41 -4.70
N CYS A 248 16.52 -15.54 -5.38
CA CYS A 248 16.11 -16.83 -4.81
C CYS A 248 16.82 -17.17 -3.49
N ARG A 249 18.12 -16.88 -3.37
CA ARG A 249 18.88 -17.09 -2.12
C ARG A 249 18.26 -16.35 -0.93
N ASP A 250 17.97 -15.06 -1.11
CA ASP A 250 17.41 -14.20 -0.07
C ASP A 250 15.93 -14.55 0.21
N LEU A 251 15.19 -15.00 -0.81
CA LEU A 251 13.83 -15.54 -0.65
C LEU A 251 13.81 -16.75 0.28
N MET A 252 14.72 -17.71 0.11
CA MET A 252 14.75 -18.92 0.96
C MET A 252 15.07 -18.60 2.42
N GLY A 253 15.89 -17.58 2.64
CA GLY A 253 16.24 -17.06 3.97
C GLY A 253 15.16 -16.20 4.64
N THR A 254 14.05 -15.89 3.94
CA THR A 254 13.00 -15.02 4.49
C THR A 254 12.28 -15.69 5.67
N LYS A 255 11.99 -14.90 6.71
CA LYS A 255 11.33 -15.30 7.96
C LYS A 255 10.13 -14.40 8.26
N ILE A 256 9.21 -14.32 7.30
CA ILE A 256 8.06 -13.41 7.39
C ILE A 256 7.08 -13.82 8.50
N ASP A 257 7.02 -15.11 8.80
CA ASP A 257 6.24 -15.74 9.88
C ASP A 257 6.77 -15.38 11.28
N GLU A 258 8.08 -15.13 11.42
CA GLU A 258 8.69 -14.66 12.67
C GLU A 258 8.57 -13.13 12.84
N ALA A 259 8.16 -12.39 11.80
CA ALA A 259 8.29 -10.94 11.76
C ALA A 259 7.18 -10.18 12.50
N LEU A 260 6.03 -10.82 12.75
CA LEU A 260 4.94 -10.24 13.54
C LEU A 260 4.61 -11.15 14.75
N PRO A 261 4.82 -10.69 16.00
CA PRO A 261 4.48 -11.47 17.18
C PRO A 261 2.97 -11.74 17.30
N GLN A 262 2.60 -12.97 17.66
CA GLN A 262 1.21 -13.34 17.90
C GLN A 262 0.59 -12.56 19.07
N GLY A 263 -0.70 -12.23 18.96
CA GLY A 263 -1.48 -11.61 20.03
C GLY A 263 -1.33 -10.08 20.16
N LEU A 264 -0.62 -9.42 19.23
CA LEU A 264 -0.58 -7.95 19.19
C LEU A 264 -1.86 -7.40 18.54
N SER A 265 -2.59 -6.54 19.26
CA SER A 265 -3.63 -5.69 18.68
C SER A 265 -3.08 -4.31 18.34
N PHE A 266 -3.51 -3.81 17.18
CA PHE A 266 -3.17 -2.51 16.63
C PHE A 266 -4.37 -1.56 16.59
N ASP A 267 -5.45 -1.88 17.31
CA ASP A 267 -6.68 -1.08 17.29
C ASP A 267 -6.46 0.33 17.85
N ASP A 268 -5.49 0.50 18.76
CA ASP A 268 -5.08 1.81 19.28
C ASP A 268 -4.37 2.68 18.23
N PHE A 269 -3.81 2.07 17.16
CA PHE A 269 -3.09 2.80 16.10
C PHE A 269 -4.02 3.27 14.99
N LEU A 270 -4.97 2.42 14.58
CA LEU A 270 -5.92 2.72 13.52
C LEU A 270 -7.08 1.71 13.54
N PRO A 271 -8.25 2.02 14.10
CA PRO A 271 -9.41 1.14 13.96
C PRO A 271 -10.10 1.37 12.60
N PRO A 272 -10.51 0.32 11.84
CA PRO A 272 -10.23 -1.11 12.01
C PRO A 272 -9.05 -1.57 11.12
N PHE A 273 -7.84 -1.60 11.66
CA PHE A 273 -6.63 -2.04 10.95
C PHE A 273 -6.47 -3.57 10.95
N HIS A 274 -7.03 -4.27 11.93
CA HIS A 274 -6.87 -5.72 12.07
C HIS A 274 -7.29 -6.52 10.82
N PRO A 275 -8.46 -6.29 10.19
CA PRO A 275 -8.84 -7.01 8.97
C PRO A 275 -7.87 -6.78 7.79
N LEU A 276 -7.26 -5.59 7.71
CA LEU A 276 -6.26 -5.29 6.68
C LEU A 276 -4.97 -6.09 6.91
N LEU A 277 -4.56 -6.23 8.17
CA LEU A 277 -3.39 -7.00 8.57
C LEU A 277 -3.57 -8.49 8.30
N GLU A 278 -4.71 -9.06 8.68
CA GLU A 278 -5.04 -10.47 8.40
C GLU A 278 -4.98 -10.79 6.91
N MET A 279 -5.46 -9.87 6.06
CA MET A 279 -5.40 -10.05 4.61
C MET A 279 -3.95 -10.05 4.08
N ILE A 280 -3.05 -9.27 4.67
CA ILE A 280 -1.60 -9.30 4.33
C ILE A 280 -1.00 -10.64 4.76
N GLU A 281 -1.24 -11.07 6.00
CA GLU A 281 -0.72 -12.33 6.56
C GLU A 281 -1.15 -13.55 5.74
N GLN A 282 -2.45 -13.62 5.39
CA GLN A 282 -2.97 -14.71 4.56
C GLN A 282 -2.26 -14.79 3.20
N LYS A 283 -1.92 -13.65 2.59
CA LYS A 283 -1.24 -13.62 1.29
C LYS A 283 0.20 -14.11 1.35
N VAL A 284 0.90 -13.87 2.46
CA VAL A 284 2.30 -14.30 2.62
C VAL A 284 2.46 -15.64 3.32
N SER A 285 1.36 -16.29 3.71
CA SER A 285 1.37 -17.57 4.44
C SER A 285 2.17 -18.68 3.75
N GLY A 286 2.20 -18.71 2.41
CA GLY A 286 2.99 -19.67 1.62
C GLY A 286 4.51 -19.54 1.75
N PHE A 287 5.00 -18.43 2.32
CA PHE A 287 6.43 -18.22 2.59
C PHE A 287 6.84 -18.64 4.02
N SER A 288 5.89 -19.18 4.80
CA SER A 288 6.16 -19.74 6.12
C SER A 288 6.94 -21.05 6.00
N GLY A 289 7.84 -21.33 6.96
CA GLY A 289 8.56 -22.61 7.02
C GLY A 289 10.02 -22.58 6.55
N LYS A 290 10.63 -23.76 6.45
CA LYS A 290 12.09 -23.92 6.22
C LYS A 290 12.46 -24.50 4.85
N ASP A 291 11.53 -25.16 4.17
CA ASP A 291 11.82 -25.83 2.90
C ASP A 291 12.03 -24.82 1.78
N SER A 292 13.16 -24.92 1.08
CA SER A 292 13.54 -23.99 0.02
C SER A 292 12.76 -24.23 -1.27
N TRP A 293 12.33 -25.47 -1.53
CA TRP A 293 11.52 -25.79 -2.70
C TRP A 293 10.11 -25.23 -2.55
N ASP A 294 9.48 -25.42 -1.40
CA ASP A 294 8.14 -24.91 -1.11
C ASP A 294 8.09 -23.37 -1.17
N LYS A 295 9.11 -22.69 -0.64
CA LYS A 295 9.25 -21.22 -0.77
C LYS A 295 9.44 -20.77 -2.22
N ALA A 296 10.17 -21.55 -3.02
CA ALA A 296 10.33 -21.26 -4.45
C ALA A 296 8.99 -21.38 -5.19
N LEU A 297 8.23 -22.45 -4.92
CA LEU A 297 6.90 -22.65 -5.49
C LEU A 297 5.94 -21.54 -5.06
N ALA A 298 5.93 -21.16 -3.78
CA ALA A 298 5.16 -20.01 -3.30
C ALA A 298 5.53 -18.70 -4.02
N ALA A 299 6.81 -18.49 -4.33
CA ALA A 299 7.26 -17.34 -5.13
C ALA A 299 6.77 -17.40 -6.59
N VAL A 300 6.72 -18.59 -7.21
CA VAL A 300 6.19 -18.75 -8.57
C VAL A 300 4.67 -18.55 -8.59
N GLU A 301 3.94 -19.08 -7.60
CA GLU A 301 2.51 -18.81 -7.43
C GLU A 301 2.23 -17.33 -7.21
N TRP A 302 3.06 -16.64 -6.42
CA TRP A 302 3.01 -15.19 -6.27
C TRP A 302 3.15 -14.52 -7.64
N CYS A 303 4.13 -14.91 -8.44
CA CYS A 303 4.33 -14.36 -9.78
C CYS A 303 3.11 -14.57 -10.69
N LEU A 304 2.50 -15.76 -10.66
CA LEU A 304 1.27 -16.07 -11.41
C LEU A 304 0.10 -15.17 -11.00
N ARG A 305 -0.13 -15.02 -9.69
CA ARG A 305 -1.22 -14.19 -9.13
C ARG A 305 -1.04 -12.71 -9.49
N HIS A 306 0.20 -12.22 -9.47
CA HIS A 306 0.54 -10.80 -9.64
C HIS A 306 1.02 -10.43 -11.05
N LYS A 307 0.88 -11.35 -12.03
CA LYS A 307 1.26 -11.13 -13.44
C LYS A 307 2.76 -10.85 -13.65
N LEU A 308 3.63 -11.33 -12.76
CA LEU A 308 5.09 -11.21 -12.85
C LEU A 308 5.68 -12.35 -13.72
N VAL A 309 5.30 -12.38 -14.99
CA VAL A 309 5.56 -13.52 -15.89
C VAL A 309 7.05 -13.84 -15.98
N GLN A 310 7.90 -12.84 -16.23
CA GLN A 310 9.34 -13.04 -16.37
C GLN A 310 9.99 -13.57 -15.08
N GLN A 311 9.61 -13.01 -13.94
CA GLN A 311 10.07 -13.44 -12.62
C GLN A 311 9.65 -14.88 -12.36
N GLY A 312 8.40 -15.25 -12.68
CA GLY A 312 7.89 -16.60 -12.52
C GLY A 312 8.71 -17.63 -13.29
N TYR A 313 9.00 -17.40 -14.57
CA TYR A 313 9.87 -18.26 -15.37
C TYR A 313 11.27 -18.38 -14.77
N THR A 314 11.87 -17.24 -14.39
CA THR A 314 13.25 -17.20 -13.87
C THR A 314 13.36 -17.93 -12.53
N ILE A 315 12.43 -17.69 -11.60
CA ILE A 315 12.42 -18.33 -10.30
C ILE A 315 12.16 -19.83 -10.46
N LEU A 316 11.22 -20.25 -11.31
CA LEU A 316 10.91 -21.66 -11.54
C LEU A 316 12.11 -22.42 -12.12
N GLU A 317 12.83 -21.82 -13.07
CA GLU A 317 14.04 -22.42 -13.66
C GLU A 317 15.12 -22.62 -12.59
N GLU A 318 15.42 -21.57 -11.81
CA GLU A 318 16.43 -21.62 -10.77
C GLU A 318 16.03 -22.55 -9.61
N ALA A 319 14.72 -22.71 -9.34
CA ALA A 319 14.19 -23.65 -8.36
C ALA A 319 14.47 -25.10 -8.78
N ILE A 320 14.22 -25.45 -10.05
CA ILE A 320 14.53 -26.80 -10.58
C ILE A 320 16.02 -27.11 -10.41
N ILE A 321 16.89 -26.19 -10.81
CA ILE A 321 18.34 -26.39 -10.72
C ILE A 321 18.76 -26.58 -9.26
N SER A 322 18.25 -25.75 -8.35
CA SER A 322 18.61 -25.81 -6.93
C SER A 322 18.13 -27.09 -6.27
N GLU A 323 16.92 -27.53 -6.62
CA GLU A 323 16.36 -28.78 -6.09
C GLU A 323 17.11 -30.01 -6.60
N VAL A 324 17.47 -30.06 -7.89
CA VAL A 324 18.29 -31.15 -8.42
C VAL A 324 19.68 -31.15 -7.76
N CYS A 325 20.29 -29.99 -7.52
CA CYS A 325 21.53 -29.90 -6.75
C CYS A 325 21.37 -30.47 -5.33
N HIS A 326 20.23 -30.22 -4.68
CA HIS A 326 19.91 -30.75 -3.36
C HIS A 326 19.76 -32.28 -3.38
N LEU A 327 19.03 -32.83 -4.36
CA LEU A 327 18.85 -34.27 -4.54
C LEU A 327 20.17 -35.01 -4.85
N LEU A 328 21.17 -34.29 -5.35
CA LEU A 328 22.53 -34.81 -5.57
C LEU A 328 23.43 -34.73 -4.34
N GLY A 329 22.98 -34.10 -3.26
CA GLY A 329 23.78 -33.93 -2.04
C GLY A 329 24.93 -32.94 -2.18
N PHE A 330 24.87 -31.99 -3.12
CA PHE A 330 25.89 -30.95 -3.23
C PHE A 330 25.85 -30.02 -2.02
N GLU A 331 26.98 -29.87 -1.32
CA GLU A 331 27.04 -29.07 -0.07
C GLU A 331 26.80 -27.57 -0.30
N ASP A 332 27.25 -27.03 -1.44
CA ASP A 332 26.97 -25.65 -1.86
C ASP A 332 26.06 -25.64 -3.10
N HIS A 333 24.74 -25.53 -2.85
CA HIS A 333 23.74 -25.42 -3.92
C HIS A 333 23.88 -24.15 -4.79
N TYR A 334 24.81 -23.24 -4.45
CA TYR A 334 25.11 -22.03 -5.20
C TYR A 334 26.47 -22.04 -5.92
N SER A 335 27.22 -23.14 -5.82
CA SER A 335 28.46 -23.35 -6.55
C SER A 335 28.24 -23.19 -8.05
N ARG A 336 29.03 -22.30 -8.67
CA ARG A 336 28.93 -22.04 -10.12
C ARG A 336 29.15 -23.31 -10.94
N GLY A 337 30.07 -24.17 -10.49
CA GLY A 337 30.37 -25.43 -11.17
C GLY A 337 29.19 -26.40 -11.10
N ASP A 338 28.66 -26.63 -9.90
CA ASP A 338 27.59 -27.61 -9.69
C ASP A 338 26.28 -27.20 -10.39
N ARG A 339 25.94 -25.91 -10.35
CA ARG A 339 24.78 -25.38 -11.08
C ARG A 339 24.96 -25.49 -12.59
N ALA A 340 26.15 -25.18 -13.09
CA ALA A 340 26.46 -25.32 -14.51
C ALA A 340 26.40 -26.79 -14.96
N PHE A 341 26.86 -27.72 -14.14
CA PHE A 341 26.74 -29.16 -14.37
C PHE A 341 25.27 -29.58 -14.46
N VAL A 342 24.43 -29.22 -13.49
CA VAL A 342 23.00 -29.57 -13.47
C VAL A 342 22.23 -28.98 -14.65
N SER A 343 22.38 -27.68 -14.91
CA SER A 343 21.69 -27.01 -16.02
C SER A 343 22.12 -27.60 -17.38
N SER A 344 23.41 -27.90 -17.54
CA SER A 344 23.91 -28.57 -18.75
C SER A 344 23.34 -29.97 -18.89
N LEU A 345 23.30 -30.75 -17.81
CA LEU A 345 22.77 -32.12 -17.81
C LEU A 345 21.30 -32.16 -18.20
N LEU A 346 20.48 -31.30 -17.59
CA LEU A 346 19.07 -31.16 -17.93
C LEU A 346 18.91 -30.79 -19.42
N SER A 347 19.72 -29.86 -19.92
CA SER A 347 19.70 -29.42 -21.31
C SER A 347 20.04 -30.54 -22.31
N VAL A 348 21.15 -31.25 -22.12
CA VAL A 348 21.55 -32.34 -23.03
C VAL A 348 20.59 -33.53 -22.95
N THR A 349 20.00 -33.78 -21.78
CA THR A 349 18.98 -34.82 -21.59
C THR A 349 17.70 -34.47 -22.34
N ALA A 350 17.24 -33.22 -22.26
CA ALA A 350 16.08 -32.73 -22.99
C ALA A 350 16.26 -32.83 -24.51
N GLN A 351 17.46 -32.49 -24.99
CA GLN A 351 17.84 -32.54 -26.41
C GLN A 351 18.15 -33.95 -26.91
N LYS A 352 18.22 -34.95 -26.02
CA LYS A 352 18.65 -36.32 -26.32
C LYS A 352 20.04 -36.38 -26.97
N LYS A 353 20.92 -35.45 -26.58
CA LYS A 353 22.29 -35.36 -27.10
C LYS A 353 23.12 -36.56 -26.59
N PRO A 354 23.78 -37.33 -27.47
CA PRO A 354 24.47 -38.54 -27.07
C PRO A 354 25.70 -38.21 -26.21
N SER A 355 26.02 -39.09 -25.26
CA SER A 355 27.02 -38.82 -24.20
C SER A 355 28.46 -38.71 -24.69
N ASN A 356 28.75 -39.16 -25.91
CA ASN A 356 30.04 -38.96 -26.59
C ASN A 356 30.26 -37.52 -27.05
N GLU A 357 29.20 -36.71 -27.18
CA GLU A 357 29.27 -35.31 -27.61
C GLU A 357 29.21 -34.32 -26.43
N TRP A 358 29.21 -34.82 -25.19
CA TRP A 358 29.23 -33.97 -24.00
C TRP A 358 30.63 -33.40 -23.79
N ASP A 359 30.71 -32.08 -23.60
CA ASP A 359 31.93 -31.30 -23.45
C ASP A 359 31.92 -30.47 -22.15
N GLY A 360 33.02 -29.74 -21.91
CA GLY A 360 33.20 -28.91 -20.72
C GLY A 360 32.97 -29.68 -19.42
N ILE A 361 32.23 -29.06 -18.49
CA ILE A 361 31.98 -29.61 -17.15
C ILE A 361 31.22 -30.95 -17.17
N LEU A 362 30.37 -31.19 -18.17
CA LEU A 362 29.69 -32.48 -18.33
C LEU A 362 30.64 -33.57 -18.83
N GLY A 363 31.60 -33.22 -19.69
CA GLY A 363 32.65 -34.13 -20.12
C GLY A 363 33.56 -34.53 -18.95
N GLU A 364 33.96 -33.54 -18.14
CA GLU A 364 34.79 -33.74 -16.95
C GLU A 364 34.10 -34.60 -15.89
N ARG A 365 32.79 -34.40 -15.67
CA ARG A 365 31.96 -35.13 -14.69
C ARG A 365 31.04 -36.17 -15.33
N LYS A 366 31.47 -36.78 -16.44
CA LYS A 366 30.61 -37.67 -17.25
C LYS A 366 30.08 -38.88 -16.50
N ALA A 367 30.89 -39.50 -15.65
CA ALA A 367 30.49 -40.67 -14.86
C ALA A 367 29.33 -40.32 -13.90
N GLU A 368 29.42 -39.17 -13.24
CA GLU A 368 28.41 -38.65 -12.33
C GLU A 368 27.09 -38.30 -13.07
N ALA A 369 27.18 -37.68 -14.24
CA ALA A 369 26.02 -37.38 -15.06
C ALA A 369 25.26 -38.64 -15.53
N LEU A 370 26.00 -39.67 -15.97
CA LEU A 370 25.42 -40.96 -16.37
C LEU A 370 24.78 -41.69 -15.18
N GLU A 371 25.41 -41.62 -14.01
CA GLU A 371 24.87 -42.18 -12.77
C GLU A 371 23.51 -41.59 -12.43
N LEU A 372 23.41 -40.25 -12.46
CA LEU A 372 22.15 -39.57 -12.18
C LEU A 372 21.06 -39.93 -13.19
N GLN A 373 21.39 -39.92 -14.49
CA GLN A 373 20.42 -40.34 -15.53
C GLN A 373 19.94 -41.78 -15.31
N ARG A 374 20.82 -42.68 -14.84
CA ARG A 374 20.45 -44.06 -14.55
C ARG A 374 19.53 -44.17 -13.34
N ARG A 375 19.89 -43.54 -12.21
CA ARG A 375 19.10 -43.54 -10.97
C ARG A 375 17.73 -42.88 -11.16
N GLY A 376 17.74 -41.69 -11.75
CA GLY A 376 16.56 -40.87 -12.01
C GLY A 376 15.66 -41.38 -13.15
N GLY A 377 16.15 -42.29 -14.00
CA GLY A 377 15.31 -43.04 -14.93
C GLY A 377 14.51 -42.17 -15.90
N GLU A 378 13.25 -42.55 -16.13
CA GLU A 378 12.35 -41.79 -17.00
C GLU A 378 11.85 -40.50 -16.33
N GLU A 379 11.76 -40.49 -15.00
CA GLU A 379 11.34 -39.35 -14.20
C GLU A 379 12.31 -38.16 -14.36
N PHE A 380 13.62 -38.42 -14.36
CA PHE A 380 14.63 -37.41 -14.66
C PHE A 380 14.53 -36.91 -16.11
N ARG A 381 14.27 -37.80 -17.07
CA ARG A 381 14.07 -37.39 -18.48
C ARG A 381 12.79 -36.58 -18.66
N ALA A 382 11.74 -36.88 -17.91
CA ALA A 382 10.50 -36.12 -17.89
C ALA A 382 10.75 -34.71 -17.37
N LEU A 383 11.44 -34.57 -16.22
CA LEU A 383 11.84 -33.27 -15.68
C LEU A 383 12.70 -32.49 -16.69
N ALA A 384 13.68 -33.14 -17.33
CA ALA A 384 14.53 -32.50 -18.32
C ALA A 384 13.74 -31.93 -19.52
N ARG A 385 12.73 -32.66 -20.04
CA ARG A 385 11.88 -32.16 -21.13
C ARG A 385 11.09 -30.92 -20.75
N VAL A 386 10.54 -30.90 -19.53
CA VAL A 386 9.81 -29.74 -19.01
C VAL A 386 10.76 -28.57 -18.78
N TYR A 387 11.93 -28.81 -18.18
CA TYR A 387 12.98 -27.81 -18.01
C TYR A 387 13.43 -27.19 -19.33
N GLY A 388 13.68 -27.99 -20.37
CA GLY A 388 14.09 -27.47 -21.68
C GLY A 388 13.04 -26.57 -22.33
N THR A 389 11.76 -26.91 -22.17
CA THR A 389 10.64 -26.06 -22.64
C THR A 389 10.58 -24.75 -21.86
N LEU A 390 10.67 -24.82 -20.52
CA LEU A 390 10.69 -23.66 -19.64
C LEU A 390 11.85 -22.71 -19.97
N ALA A 391 13.06 -23.24 -20.15
CA ALA A 391 14.26 -22.47 -20.47
C ALA A 391 14.15 -21.75 -21.83
N ASP A 392 13.54 -22.37 -22.85
CA ASP A 392 13.28 -21.70 -24.13
C ASP A 392 12.35 -20.50 -23.98
N LEU A 393 11.24 -20.66 -23.25
CA LEU A 393 10.27 -19.59 -23.01
C LEU A 393 10.86 -18.44 -22.18
N ARG A 394 11.63 -18.78 -21.15
CA ARG A 394 12.38 -17.82 -20.33
C ARG A 394 13.39 -17.04 -21.17
N ASN A 395 14.11 -17.71 -22.06
CA ASN A 395 15.09 -17.07 -22.94
C ASN A 395 14.42 -16.17 -23.98
N ASP A 396 13.25 -16.55 -24.51
CA ASP A 396 12.44 -15.71 -25.40
C ASP A 396 12.12 -14.35 -24.73
N ILE A 397 11.69 -14.39 -23.47
CA ILE A 397 11.40 -13.18 -22.66
C ILE A 397 12.68 -12.35 -22.47
N ASN A 398 13.78 -12.97 -22.05
CA ASN A 398 15.02 -12.24 -21.76
C ASN A 398 15.68 -11.63 -22.98
N HIS A 399 15.49 -12.23 -24.16
CA HIS A 399 15.92 -11.67 -25.43
C HIS A 399 14.87 -10.74 -26.05
N CYS A 400 13.82 -10.37 -25.30
CA CYS A 400 12.75 -9.47 -25.73
C CYS A 400 12.04 -9.91 -27.02
N GLY A 401 11.98 -11.20 -27.31
CA GLY A 401 11.43 -11.72 -28.56
C GLY A 401 12.26 -11.41 -29.81
N CYS A 402 13.52 -10.96 -29.68
CA CYS A 402 14.44 -10.73 -30.79
C CYS A 402 15.01 -12.06 -31.35
N ARG A 403 14.12 -12.95 -31.80
CA ARG A 403 14.44 -14.24 -32.43
C ARG A 403 13.54 -14.50 -33.64
N GLU A 404 13.86 -15.52 -34.43
CA GLU A 404 13.12 -15.83 -35.68
C GLU A 404 11.64 -16.15 -35.45
N TYR A 405 11.32 -16.82 -34.34
CA TYR A 405 9.95 -17.23 -33.98
C TYR A 405 9.61 -16.90 -32.52
N PRO A 406 9.38 -15.62 -32.18
CA PRO A 406 9.05 -15.25 -30.81
C PRO A 406 7.64 -15.71 -30.43
N ARG A 407 7.47 -16.11 -29.18
CA ARG A 407 6.17 -16.41 -28.60
C ARG A 407 5.38 -15.13 -28.41
N ARG A 408 4.06 -15.24 -28.59
CA ARG A 408 3.15 -14.12 -28.34
C ARG A 408 3.08 -13.84 -26.84
N ALA A 409 2.94 -12.56 -26.45
CA ALA A 409 2.85 -12.14 -25.05
C ALA A 409 1.78 -12.92 -24.25
N ARG A 410 0.59 -13.13 -24.83
CA ARG A 410 -0.48 -13.90 -24.21
C ARG A 410 -0.11 -15.38 -23.99
N ALA A 411 0.60 -15.98 -24.93
CA ALA A 411 1.03 -17.37 -24.82
C ALA A 411 2.01 -17.54 -23.66
N LEU A 412 2.97 -16.63 -23.49
CA LEU A 412 3.92 -16.65 -22.36
C LEU A 412 3.20 -16.57 -21.00
N ALA A 413 2.15 -15.75 -20.89
CA ALA A 413 1.37 -15.66 -19.66
C ALA A 413 0.57 -16.95 -19.37
N GLU A 414 0.02 -17.61 -20.39
CA GLU A 414 -0.76 -18.85 -20.27
C GLU A 414 0.13 -20.10 -20.13
N GLU A 415 1.36 -20.06 -20.63
CA GLU A 415 2.32 -21.18 -20.57
C GLU A 415 3.04 -21.27 -19.23
N LEU A 416 3.17 -20.18 -18.46
CA LEU A 416 3.80 -20.22 -17.15
C LEU A 416 3.06 -21.13 -16.17
N ASP A 417 1.72 -21.06 -16.14
CA ASP A 417 0.88 -21.87 -15.25
C ASP A 417 0.96 -23.38 -15.57
N ARG A 418 1.00 -23.70 -16.87
CA ARG A 418 1.22 -25.07 -17.35
C ARG A 418 2.63 -25.56 -17.00
N SER A 419 3.63 -24.72 -17.25
CA SER A 419 5.03 -25.05 -16.92
C SER A 419 5.20 -25.29 -15.41
N TYR A 420 4.55 -24.47 -14.58
CA TYR A 420 4.53 -24.65 -13.13
C TYR A 420 3.96 -26.02 -12.75
N SER A 421 2.77 -26.36 -13.25
CA SER A 421 2.12 -27.65 -12.96
C SER A 421 2.96 -28.84 -13.41
N ASP A 422 3.51 -28.79 -14.63
CA ASP A 422 4.34 -29.85 -15.20
C ASP A 422 5.64 -30.04 -14.41
N VAL A 423 6.27 -28.96 -13.96
CA VAL A 423 7.50 -28.99 -13.14
C VAL A 423 7.22 -29.61 -11.77
N VAL A 424 6.14 -29.18 -11.10
CA VAL A 424 5.77 -29.70 -9.78
C VAL A 424 5.54 -31.21 -9.85
N GLU A 425 4.81 -31.68 -10.86
CA GLU A 425 4.55 -33.11 -11.03
C GLU A 425 5.83 -33.89 -11.35
N ALA A 426 6.64 -33.42 -12.30
CA ALA A 426 7.87 -34.10 -12.69
C ALA A 426 8.89 -34.16 -11.54
N MET A 427 9.02 -33.08 -10.77
CA MET A 427 9.92 -33.05 -9.61
C MET A 427 9.44 -34.00 -8.50
N ARG A 428 8.14 -34.04 -8.23
CA ARG A 428 7.57 -34.97 -7.26
C ARG A 428 7.87 -36.43 -7.62
N GLN A 429 7.68 -36.80 -8.88
CA GLN A 429 7.99 -38.16 -9.36
C GLN A 429 9.48 -38.48 -9.24
N LEU A 430 10.35 -37.52 -9.58
CA LEU A 430 11.80 -37.69 -9.43
C LEU A 430 12.21 -37.89 -7.96
N ARG A 431 11.67 -37.10 -7.03
CA ARG A 431 11.91 -37.25 -5.58
C ARG A 431 11.56 -38.67 -5.10
N VAL A 432 10.39 -39.19 -5.49
CA VAL A 432 9.97 -40.56 -5.14
C VAL A 432 10.91 -41.61 -5.72
N ARG A 433 11.29 -41.46 -7.00
CA ARG A 433 12.21 -42.39 -7.69
C ARG A 433 13.57 -42.44 -7.01
N LEU A 434 14.15 -41.28 -6.68
CA LEU A 434 15.47 -41.21 -6.06
C LEU A 434 15.47 -41.73 -4.62
N ALA A 435 14.41 -41.51 -3.86
CA ALA A 435 14.23 -42.10 -2.54
C ALA A 435 14.23 -43.64 -2.61
N ALA A 436 13.43 -44.23 -3.51
CA ALA A 436 13.39 -45.69 -3.69
C ALA A 436 14.75 -46.28 -4.11
N SER A 437 15.54 -45.56 -4.92
CA SER A 437 16.87 -46.01 -5.33
C SER A 437 17.95 -45.96 -4.24
N SER A 438 17.67 -45.28 -3.12
CA SER A 438 18.62 -45.11 -2.02
C SER A 438 18.48 -46.18 -0.93
N ASP A 439 17.36 -46.91 -0.91
CA ASP A 439 17.09 -48.03 0.01
C ASP A 439 17.59 -49.39 -0.55
N GLU A 440 18.03 -49.45 -1.81
CA GLU A 440 18.49 -50.67 -2.49
C GLU A 440 20.03 -50.87 -2.48
N GLY A 441 20.78 -49.98 -1.82
CA GLY A 441 22.25 -50.05 -1.69
C GLY A 441 22.70 -49.92 -0.24
#